data_AF-A0A080MAS3-F1
#
_entry.id   AF-A0A080MAS3-F1
#
_cell.length_a   1.000
_cell.length_b   1.000
_cell.length_c   1.000
_cell.angle_alpha   90.00
_cell.angle_beta   90.00
_cell.angle_gamma   90.00
#
_symmetry.space_group_name_H-M   'P 1'
#
loop_
_entity.id
_entity.type
_entity.pdbx_description
1 polymer ?
#
loop_
_entity_poly.entity_id
_entity_poly.type
_entity_poly.pdbx_seq_one_letter_code
_entity_poly.pdbx_strand_id
1 'polypeptide(L)'
;MPEPLNRCPACRARLAETAVCPRCGCDFSLVRQAMTQAARLLERALCSLAVGDRAAARRQVEASLSLHRQRLAQAIRNFLDEDHAESGPAEPQLRLPSADLQAVVDPAGVREDQCVNRDAEVLPM
;
A
#
# COMPACT_ATOMS: atom_id res chain seq x y z
N MET A 1 4.43 21.95 -0.59
CA MET A 1 5.24 22.39 -1.75
C MET A 1 5.82 21.15 -2.43
N PRO A 2 5.50 20.87 -3.71
CA PRO A 2 6.10 19.74 -4.42
C PRO A 2 7.62 19.96 -4.55
N GLU A 3 8.41 18.94 -4.24
CA GLU A 3 9.87 18.99 -4.43
C GLU A 3 10.16 19.03 -5.94
N PRO A 4 10.80 20.07 -6.48
CA PRO A 4 11.04 20.16 -7.90
C PRO A 4 12.13 19.17 -8.36
N LEU A 5 11.96 18.63 -9.59
CA LEU A 5 13.04 17.93 -10.29
C LEU A 5 14.17 18.92 -10.63
N ASN A 6 15.15 19.04 -9.75
CA ASN A 6 16.30 19.93 -9.95
C ASN A 6 17.35 19.38 -10.95
N ARG A 7 17.27 18.08 -11.28
CA ARG A 7 18.21 17.40 -12.18
C ARG A 7 17.48 16.44 -13.11
N CYS A 8 18.05 16.27 -14.30
CA CYS A 8 17.50 15.39 -15.32
C CYS A 8 17.77 13.94 -14.93
N PRO A 9 16.76 13.06 -14.82
CA PRO A 9 17.00 11.65 -14.53
C PRO A 9 17.80 10.94 -15.64
N ALA A 10 17.71 11.40 -16.89
CA ALA A 10 18.44 10.81 -18.01
C ALA A 10 19.92 11.24 -18.09
N CYS A 11 20.18 12.56 -18.10
CA CYS A 11 21.53 13.09 -18.36
C CYS A 11 22.17 13.82 -17.16
N ARG A 12 21.47 13.88 -16.02
CA ARG A 12 21.91 14.54 -14.76
C ARG A 12 22.24 16.03 -14.86
N ALA A 13 22.00 16.65 -16.02
CA ALA A 13 22.09 18.10 -16.18
C ALA A 13 21.12 18.79 -15.21
N ARG A 14 21.51 19.97 -14.73
CA ARG A 14 20.62 20.81 -13.92
C ARG A 14 19.43 21.22 -14.78
N LEU A 15 18.22 20.92 -14.35
CA LEU A 15 17.03 21.52 -14.97
C LEU A 15 16.83 22.89 -14.36
N ALA A 16 16.62 23.87 -15.23
CA ALA A 16 16.02 25.14 -14.85
C ALA A 16 14.51 24.94 -14.63
N GLU A 17 13.74 26.02 -14.56
CA GLU A 17 12.28 25.95 -14.54
C GLU A 17 11.66 25.47 -15.87
N THR A 18 12.48 25.13 -16.87
CA THR A 18 12.03 24.60 -18.16
C THR A 18 11.59 23.14 -18.03
N ALA A 19 10.52 22.77 -18.73
CA ALA A 19 10.05 21.38 -18.74
C ALA A 19 10.89 20.47 -19.64
N VAL A 20 11.59 21.03 -20.62
CA VAL A 20 12.50 20.31 -21.51
C VAL A 20 13.93 20.48 -21.04
N CYS A 21 14.69 19.38 -20.98
CA CYS A 21 16.10 19.43 -20.62
C CYS A 21 16.94 20.04 -21.77
N PRO A 22 17.74 21.08 -21.52
CA PRO A 22 18.54 21.73 -22.56
C PRO A 22 19.68 20.86 -23.11
N ARG A 23 20.08 19.80 -22.38
CA ARG A 23 21.21 18.94 -22.77
C ARG A 23 20.79 17.72 -23.58
N CYS A 24 19.69 17.07 -23.21
CA CYS A 24 19.26 15.82 -23.83
C CYS A 24 17.91 15.91 -24.54
N GLY A 25 17.20 17.03 -24.46
CA GLY A 25 15.90 17.22 -25.11
C GLY A 25 14.74 16.42 -24.50
N CYS A 26 14.96 15.67 -23.41
CA CYS A 26 13.87 14.97 -22.73
C CYS A 26 12.83 15.97 -22.20
N ASP A 27 11.56 15.70 -22.48
CA ASP A 27 10.42 16.48 -22.03
C ASP A 27 9.83 15.91 -20.73
N PHE A 28 9.76 16.76 -19.70
CA PHE A 28 9.20 16.47 -18.39
C PHE A 28 7.90 17.24 -18.12
N SER A 29 7.29 17.85 -19.15
CA SER A 29 6.06 18.64 -19.02
C SER A 29 4.94 17.87 -18.34
N LEU A 30 4.70 16.63 -18.78
CA LEU A 30 3.67 15.75 -18.20
C LEU A 30 3.97 15.41 -16.73
N VAL A 31 5.22 15.12 -16.40
CA VAL A 31 5.62 14.80 -15.03
C VAL A 31 5.39 16.01 -14.12
N ARG A 32 5.79 17.21 -14.55
CA ARG A 32 5.58 18.44 -13.79
C ARG A 32 4.10 18.76 -13.63
N GLN A 33 3.29 18.58 -14.68
CA GLN A 33 1.84 18.73 -14.61
C GLN A 33 1.21 17.76 -13.61
N ALA A 34 1.62 16.49 -13.62
CA ALA A 34 1.15 15.50 -12.66
C ALA A 34 1.49 15.88 -11.21
N MET A 35 2.71 16.37 -10.96
CA MET A 35 3.13 16.87 -9.65
C MET A 35 2.30 18.07 -9.17
N THR A 36 2.06 19.04 -10.05
CA THR A 36 1.21 20.21 -9.75
C THR A 36 -0.22 19.79 -9.48
N GLN A 37 -0.77 18.87 -10.28
CA GLN A 37 -2.13 18.37 -10.09
C GLN A 37 -2.26 17.58 -8.78
N ALA A 38 -1.27 16.76 -8.43
CA ALA A 38 -1.22 16.06 -7.15
C ALA A 38 -1.24 17.03 -5.96
N ALA A 39 -0.48 18.13 -6.04
CA ALA A 39 -0.47 19.17 -5.01
C ALA A 39 -1.85 19.84 -4.84
N ARG A 40 -2.51 20.19 -5.96
CA ARG A 40 -3.87 20.78 -5.92
C ARG A 40 -4.92 19.83 -5.33
N LEU A 41 -4.81 18.54 -5.63
CA LEU A 41 -5.69 17.52 -5.04
C LEU A 41 -5.47 17.39 -3.53
N LEU A 42 -4.22 17.49 -3.09
CA LEU A 42 -3.88 17.47 -1.67
C LEU A 42 -4.43 18.69 -0.94
N GLU A 43 -4.32 19.88 -1.53
CA GLU A 43 -4.92 21.10 -0.99
C GLU A 43 -6.44 20.96 -0.84
N ARG A 44 -7.11 20.41 -1.85
CA ARG A 44 -8.56 20.13 -1.78
C ARG A 44 -8.89 19.14 -0.67
N ALA A 45 -8.08 18.09 -0.50
CA ALA A 45 -8.26 17.12 0.59
C ALA A 45 -8.21 17.77 1.97
N LEU A 46 -7.27 18.68 2.17
CA LEU A 46 -7.17 19.45 3.41
C LEU A 46 -8.40 20.34 3.62
N CYS A 47 -8.92 20.98 2.57
CA CYS A 47 -10.17 21.74 2.67
C CYS A 47 -11.36 20.84 3.02
N SER A 48 -11.50 19.67 2.39
CA SER A 48 -12.57 18.72 2.72
C SER A 48 -12.46 18.20 4.16
N LEU A 49 -11.25 17.96 4.67
CA LEU A 49 -11.02 17.62 6.07
C LEU A 49 -11.45 18.74 7.02
N ALA A 50 -11.12 19.99 6.69
CA ALA A 50 -11.49 21.14 7.52
C ALA A 50 -13.01 21.31 7.65
N VAL A 51 -13.78 20.91 6.63
CA VAL A 51 -15.25 20.92 6.63
C VAL A 51 -15.84 19.62 7.21
N GLY A 52 -15.01 18.64 7.56
CA GLY A 52 -15.42 17.35 8.13
C GLY A 52 -15.84 16.29 7.11
N ASP A 53 -15.74 16.56 5.81
CA ASP A 53 -16.05 15.58 4.76
C ASP A 53 -14.86 14.63 4.54
N ARG A 54 -14.77 13.62 5.40
CA ARG A 54 -13.74 12.57 5.33
C ARG A 54 -13.81 11.75 4.04
N ALA A 55 -15.00 11.51 3.50
CA ALA A 55 -15.16 10.71 2.29
C ALA A 55 -14.60 11.44 1.06
N ALA A 56 -14.88 12.74 0.91
CA ALA A 56 -14.28 13.55 -0.15
C ALA A 56 -12.77 13.70 0.03
N ALA A 57 -12.31 13.91 1.27
CA ALA A 57 -10.88 13.98 1.56
C ALA A 57 -10.15 12.70 1.14
N ARG A 58 -10.70 11.52 1.47
CA ARG A 58 -10.12 10.23 1.09
C ARG A 58 -9.97 10.09 -0.42
N ARG A 59 -11.04 10.36 -1.18
CA ARG A 59 -11.01 10.31 -2.66
C ARG A 59 -9.95 11.25 -3.25
N GLN A 60 -9.82 12.46 -2.70
CA GLN A 60 -8.86 13.46 -3.18
C GLN A 60 -7.42 13.08 -2.83
N VAL A 61 -7.17 12.51 -1.65
CA VAL A 61 -5.86 11.99 -1.25
C VAL A 61 -5.45 10.80 -2.13
N GLU A 62 -6.35 9.84 -2.36
CA GLU A 62 -6.08 8.70 -3.24
C GLU A 62 -5.76 9.17 -4.67
N ALA A 63 -6.52 10.13 -5.20
CA ALA A 63 -6.25 10.73 -6.49
C ALA A 63 -4.87 11.45 -6.52
N SER A 64 -4.51 12.18 -5.46
CA SER A 64 -3.19 12.81 -5.34
C SER A 64 -2.06 11.77 -5.36
N LEU A 65 -2.20 10.70 -4.58
CA LEU A 65 -1.22 9.62 -4.48
C LEU A 65 -1.05 8.82 -5.78
N SER A 66 -2.10 8.72 -6.59
CA SER A 66 -2.04 8.08 -7.92
C SER A 66 -1.15 8.84 -8.91
N LEU A 67 -1.05 10.17 -8.75
CA LEU A 67 -0.24 11.04 -9.60
C LEU A 67 1.18 11.23 -9.06
N HIS A 68 1.31 11.45 -7.75
CA HIS A 68 2.60 11.65 -7.11
C HIS A 68 2.55 11.22 -5.64
N ARG A 69 3.44 10.29 -5.26
CA ARG A 69 3.52 9.75 -3.90
C ARG A 69 4.18 10.74 -2.92
N GLN A 70 3.43 11.77 -2.53
CA GLN A 70 3.87 12.74 -1.52
C GLN A 70 3.77 12.12 -0.11
N ARG A 71 4.80 12.32 0.71
CA ARG A 71 4.81 11.84 2.11
C ARG A 71 3.65 12.39 2.94
N LEU A 72 3.29 13.66 2.72
CA LEU A 72 2.15 14.28 3.41
C LEU A 72 0.82 13.63 3.00
N ALA A 73 0.59 13.40 1.71
CA ALA A 73 -0.60 12.71 1.24
C ALA A 73 -0.70 11.28 1.82
N GLN A 74 0.43 10.59 1.94
CA GLN A 74 0.52 9.28 2.55
C GLN A 74 0.15 9.32 4.05
N ALA A 75 0.65 10.30 4.78
CA ALA A 75 0.32 10.49 6.20
C ALA A 75 -1.17 10.80 6.41
N ILE A 76 -1.77 11.65 5.56
CA ILE A 76 -3.20 11.99 5.64
C ILE A 76 -4.07 10.77 5.33
N ARG A 77 -3.68 9.94 4.34
CA ARG A 77 -4.41 8.69 4.07
C ARG A 77 -4.42 7.79 5.30
N ASN A 78 -3.26 7.59 5.92
CA ASN A 78 -3.15 6.75 7.10
C ASN A 78 -4.01 7.32 8.24
N PHE A 79 -3.96 8.64 8.48
CA PHE A 79 -4.83 9.30 9.47
C PHE A 79 -6.32 9.03 9.22
N LEU A 80 -6.77 9.12 7.96
CA LEU A 80 -8.15 8.82 7.59
C LEU A 80 -8.52 7.34 7.78
N ASP A 81 -7.59 6.42 7.58
CA ASP A 81 -7.82 4.98 7.73
C ASP A 81 -7.91 4.57 9.22
N GLU A 82 -7.14 5.20 10.12
CA GLU A 82 -7.20 4.95 11.57
C GLU A 82 -8.54 5.41 12.18
N ASP A 83 -9.10 6.54 11.72
CA ASP A 83 -10.42 7.04 12.16
C ASP A 83 -11.58 6.07 11.88
N HIS A 84 -11.41 5.13 10.93
CA HIS A 84 -12.42 4.12 10.61
C HIS A 84 -12.36 2.89 11.52
N ALA A 85 -11.26 2.66 12.25
CA ALA A 85 -11.13 1.51 13.15
C ALA A 85 -12.00 1.63 14.41
N GLU A 86 -12.36 2.85 14.83
CA GLU A 86 -13.20 3.10 16.02
C GLU A 86 -14.70 3.17 15.72
N SER A 87 -15.13 3.01 14.46
CA SER A 87 -16.55 2.99 14.06
C SER A 87 -17.12 1.56 13.90
N GLY A 88 -16.56 0.57 14.59
CA GLY A 88 -17.25 -0.69 14.85
C GLY A 88 -18.24 -0.53 16.00
N PRO A 89 -19.46 -1.10 15.96
CA PRO A 89 -20.37 -1.04 17.09
C PRO A 89 -19.69 -1.65 18.32
N ALA A 90 -19.78 -0.92 19.42
CA ALA A 90 -19.22 -1.31 20.71
C ALA A 90 -19.68 -2.71 21.13
N GLU A 91 -18.72 -3.63 21.28
CA GLU A 91 -18.75 -4.60 22.37
C GLU A 91 -17.35 -4.68 23.00
N PRO A 92 -17.21 -4.32 24.29
CA PRO A 92 -15.99 -4.57 25.04
C PRO A 92 -15.99 -6.04 25.47
N GLN A 93 -15.61 -6.94 24.56
CA GLN A 93 -15.33 -8.33 24.95
C GLN A 93 -13.99 -8.38 25.67
N LEU A 94 -14.07 -8.18 26.98
CA LEU A 94 -13.07 -8.54 27.97
C LEU A 94 -12.75 -10.04 27.80
N ARG A 95 -11.79 -10.38 26.94
CA ARG A 95 -11.27 -11.75 26.88
C ARG A 95 -10.36 -11.97 28.08
N LEU A 96 -10.89 -12.65 29.09
CA LEU A 96 -10.11 -13.40 30.07
C LEU A 96 -10.35 -14.91 29.88
N PRO A 97 -9.34 -15.74 30.21
CA PRO A 97 -9.15 -17.05 29.60
C PRO A 97 -9.85 -18.15 30.40
N SER A 98 -10.66 -18.96 29.75
CA SER A 98 -11.03 -20.27 30.29
C SER A 98 -9.84 -21.22 30.13
N ALA A 99 -9.18 -21.47 31.25
CA ALA A 99 -8.38 -22.65 31.43
C ALA A 99 -9.26 -23.89 31.20
N ASP A 100 -8.93 -24.69 30.18
CA ASP A 100 -9.22 -26.11 30.23
C ASP A 100 -7.90 -26.87 30.03
N LEU A 101 -7.51 -27.44 31.16
CA LEU A 101 -6.40 -28.32 31.38
C LEU A 101 -6.82 -29.71 30.88
N GLN A 102 -6.32 -30.15 29.72
CA GLN A 102 -6.32 -31.59 29.44
C GLN A 102 -5.00 -32.07 28.82
N ALA A 103 -4.25 -32.71 29.70
CA ALA A 103 -3.54 -33.97 29.50
C ALA A 103 -2.38 -34.00 28.50
N VAL A 104 -1.19 -33.88 29.09
CA VAL A 104 0.03 -34.56 28.67
C VAL A 104 -0.24 -36.07 28.56
N VAL A 105 -0.16 -36.65 27.35
CA VAL A 105 0.32 -38.03 27.13
C VAL A 105 0.99 -38.09 25.75
N ASP A 106 2.31 -38.18 25.78
CA ASP A 106 3.18 -38.79 24.75
C ASP A 106 3.99 -39.86 25.51
N PRO A 107 4.67 -40.85 24.87
CA PRO A 107 4.62 -41.31 23.48
C PRO A 107 4.64 -42.86 23.38
N ALA A 108 4.82 -43.39 22.16
CA ALA A 108 5.37 -44.72 21.78
C ALA A 108 4.40 -45.71 21.14
N GLY A 109 4.73 -46.09 19.89
CA GLY A 109 4.08 -47.20 19.17
C GLY A 109 4.49 -47.28 17.70
N VAL A 110 5.75 -47.64 17.45
CA VAL A 110 6.32 -47.99 16.14
C VAL A 110 5.67 -49.29 15.60
N ARG A 111 5.73 -49.45 14.25
CA ARG A 111 5.71 -50.68 13.42
C ARG A 111 4.37 -50.98 12.73
N GLU A 112 4.28 -51.48 11.50
CA GLU A 112 5.18 -51.77 10.36
C GLU A 112 4.25 -52.24 9.21
N ASP A 113 4.77 -52.24 7.98
CA ASP A 113 4.42 -53.15 6.87
C ASP A 113 3.00 -53.23 6.32
N GLN A 114 2.81 -52.69 5.10
CA GLN A 114 2.53 -53.56 3.97
C GLN A 114 2.80 -52.90 2.62
N CYS A 115 3.95 -53.25 2.04
CA CYS A 115 4.15 -53.27 0.59
C CYS A 115 3.91 -54.70 0.11
N VAL A 116 2.90 -54.95 -0.72
CA VAL A 116 3.01 -55.98 -1.76
C VAL A 116 2.36 -55.47 -3.04
N ASN A 117 3.20 -55.41 -4.08
CA ASN A 117 2.91 -55.07 -5.46
C ASN A 117 1.79 -55.90 -6.09
N ARG A 118 1.17 -55.32 -7.14
CA ARG A 118 0.82 -56.10 -8.33
C ARG A 118 0.82 -55.23 -9.58
N ASP A 119 1.89 -55.44 -10.34
CA ASP A 119 2.11 -55.33 -11.78
C ASP A 119 0.95 -54.86 -12.66
N ALA A 120 1.21 -53.96 -13.62
CA ALA A 120 1.59 -54.36 -14.99
C ALA A 120 1.54 -53.17 -15.97
N GLU A 121 2.62 -53.07 -16.77
CA GLU A 121 2.72 -52.60 -18.17
C GLU A 121 2.48 -51.09 -18.48
N VAL A 122 3.51 -50.29 -18.86
CA VAL A 122 4.26 -50.30 -20.15
C VAL A 122 3.31 -49.96 -21.33
N LEU A 123 3.42 -48.91 -22.15
CA LEU A 123 4.53 -48.12 -22.74
C LEU A 123 3.92 -46.82 -23.37
N PRO A 124 4.69 -45.75 -23.66
CA PRO A 124 4.26 -44.53 -24.34
C PRO A 124 4.44 -44.57 -25.87
N MET A 125 3.73 -43.70 -26.60
CA MET A 125 4.05 -43.22 -27.96
C MET A 125 4.25 -41.71 -27.92
#